data_AF-A0A931WXT9-F1
#
_entry.id   AF-A0A931WXT9-F1
#
_cell.length_a   1.000
_cell.length_b   1.000
_cell.length_c   1.000
_cell.angle_alpha   90.00
_cell.angle_beta   90.00
_cell.angle_gamma   90.00
#
_symmetry.space_group_name_H-M   'P 1'
#
loop_
_entity.id
_entity.type
_entity.pdbx_description
1 polymer ?
#
loop_
_entity_poly.entity_id
_entity_poly.type
_entity_poly.pdbx_seq_one_letter_code
_entity_poly.pdbx_strand_id
1 'polypeptide(L)' 'MTKNKHIHFVGIKGVGMTPLAIIAKEAGFTVSGCDIEEEFITDEALRKAGRGLR' A
#
# COMPACT_ATOMS: atom_id res chain seq x y z
N MET A 1 1.53 1.11 25.30
CA MET A 1 0.87 0.12 24.41
C MET A 1 1.04 0.56 22.97
N THR A 2 2.08 0.11 22.27
CA THR A 2 2.21 0.38 20.82
C THR A 2 1.32 -0.60 20.08
N LYS A 3 0.05 -0.25 19.88
CA LYS A 3 -0.79 -0.97 18.92
C LYS A 3 -0.19 -0.70 17.54
N ASN A 4 0.65 -1.60 17.05
CA ASN A 4 1.05 -1.65 15.64
C ASN A 4 -0.23 -1.92 14.82
N LYS A 5 -0.92 -0.84 14.44
CA LYS A 5 -2.15 -0.93 13.65
C LYS A 5 -1.74 -1.36 12.25
N HIS A 6 -2.34 -2.44 11.78
CA HIS A 6 -2.16 -2.95 10.43
C HIS A 6 -3.31 -2.45 9.55
N ILE A 7 -2.98 -1.91 8.38
CA ILE A 7 -3.95 -1.42 7.39
C ILE A 7 -3.83 -2.30 6.14
N HIS A 8 -4.94 -2.90 5.72
CA HIS A 8 -5.02 -3.69 4.49
C HIS A 8 -5.84 -2.92 3.45
N PHE A 9 -5.24 -2.62 2.30
CA PHE A 9 -5.86 -1.88 1.21
C PHE A 9 -6.43 -2.86 0.16
N VAL A 10 -7.73 -2.78 -0.11
CA VAL A 10 -8.37 -3.47 -1.24
C VAL A 10 -8.45 -2.49 -2.41
N GLY A 11 -7.97 -2.89 -3.59
CA GLY A 11 -7.80 -1.97 -4.71
C GLY A 11 -6.54 -1.11 -4.56
N ILE A 12 -5.45 -1.67 -4.02
CA ILE A 12 -4.24 -0.91 -3.65
C ILE A 12 -3.57 -0.24 -4.86
N LYS A 13 -3.70 -0.82 -6.06
CA LYS A 13 -3.18 -0.26 -7.32
C LYS A 13 -4.05 0.90 -7.84
N GLY A 14 -5.17 1.22 -7.20
CA GLY A 14 -5.97 2.39 -7.57
C GLY A 14 -5.20 3.71 -7.41
N VAL A 15 -5.40 4.65 -8.35
CA VAL A 15 -4.74 5.97 -8.34
C VAL A 15 -4.96 6.78 -7.05
N GLY A 16 -6.10 6.56 -6.38
CA GLY A 16 -6.38 7.15 -5.06
C GLY A 16 -5.84 6.32 -3.88
N MET A 17 -5.75 5.00 -4.02
CA MET A 17 -5.38 4.09 -2.93
C MET A 17 -3.87 3.97 -2.76
N THR A 18 -3.13 3.94 -3.86
CA THR A 18 -1.66 3.88 -3.85
C THR A 18 -1.03 4.97 -2.98
N PRO A 19 -1.32 6.28 -3.17
CA PRO A 19 -0.73 7.32 -2.33
C PRO A 19 -1.13 7.18 -0.86
N LEU A 20 -2.35 6.73 -0.55
CA LEU A 20 -2.78 6.48 0.83
C LEU A 20 -2.00 5.33 1.48
N ALA A 21 -1.75 4.25 0.74
CA ALA A 21 -0.96 3.12 1.23
C ALA A 21 0.49 3.53 1.52
N ILE A 22 1.06 4.39 0.67
CA ILE A 22 2.40 4.95 0.86
C ILE A 22 2.45 5.85 2.10
N ILE A 23 1.51 6.80 2.24
CA ILE A 23 1.41 7.69 3.41
C ILE A 23 1.24 6.89 4.70
N ALA A 24 0.40 5.85 4.69
CA ALA A 24 0.22 4.97 5.85
C ALA A 24 1.54 4.27 6.24
N LYS A 25 2.29 3.80 5.26
CA LYS A 25 3.60 3.17 5.51
C LYS A 25 4.60 4.17 6.09
N GLU A 26 4.68 5.38 5.52
CA GLU A 26 5.55 6.46 6.01
C GLU A 26 5.16 6.93 7.41
N ALA A 27 3.88 6.88 7.76
CA ALA A 27 3.37 7.19 9.10
C ALA A 27 3.65 6.07 10.13
N GLY A 28 4.35 5.00 9.76
CA GLY A 28 4.77 3.93 10.66
C GLY A 28 3.73 2.81 10.86
N PHE A 29 2.69 2.75 10.03
CA PHE A 29 1.74 1.64 10.06
C PHE A 29 2.32 0.42 9.32
N THR A 30 1.93 -0.78 9.76
CA THR A 30 2.09 -1.97 8.91
C THR A 30 1.05 -1.86 7.80
N VAL A 31 1.46 -2.07 6.55
CA VAL A 31 0.57 -1.96 5.39
C VAL A 31 0.68 -3.21 4.52
N SER A 32 -0.47 -3.75 4.12
CA SER A 32 -0.61 -4.77 3.09
C SER A 32 -1.70 -4.35 2.11
N GLY A 33 -1.85 -5.05 0.99
CA GLY A 33 -2.98 -4.83 0.11
C GLY A 33 -3.12 -5.82 -1.02
N CYS A 34 -4.28 -5.82 -1.65
CA CYS A 34 -4.60 -6.67 -2.78
C CYS A 34 -5.21 -5.86 -3.92
N ASP A 35 -5.09 -6.41 -5.12
CA ASP A 35 -5.75 -5.93 -6.32
C ASP A 35 -5.87 -7.10 -7.31
N ILE A 36 -6.55 -6.86 -8.42
CA ILE A 36 -6.59 -7.81 -9.53
C ILE A 36 -5.20 -7.94 -10.20
N GLU A 37 -5.02 -9.00 -11.01
CA GLU A 37 -3.73 -9.34 -11.61
C GLU A 37 -3.23 -8.32 -12.65
N GLU A 38 -4.13 -7.47 -13.15
CA GLU A 38 -3.81 -6.43 -14.14
C GLU A 38 -2.75 -5.45 -13.65
N GLU A 39 -1.95 -4.94 -14.59
CA GLU A 39 -0.93 -3.92 -14.32
C GLU A 39 -1.51 -2.53 -14.54
N PHE A 40 -1.24 -1.63 -13.58
CA PHE A 40 -1.70 -0.26 -13.54
C PHE A 40 -0.50 0.69 -13.53
N ILE A 41 -0.75 1.95 -13.90
CA ILE A 41 0.27 3.02 -13.90
C ILE A 41 0.92 3.26 -12.52
N THR A 42 0.28 2.80 -11.45
CA THR A 42 0.69 2.95 -10.05
C THR A 42 1.56 1.80 -9.55
N ASP A 43 1.61 0.67 -10.25
CA ASP A 43 2.39 -0.51 -9.83
C ASP A 43 3.87 -0.16 -9.62
N GLU A 44 4.44 0.67 -10.50
CA GLU A 44 5.82 1.10 -10.35
C GLU A 44 6.03 1.94 -9.08
N ALA A 45 5.10 2.84 -8.76
CA ALA A 45 5.15 3.66 -7.56
C ALA A 45 4.99 2.81 -6.30
N LEU A 46 4.05 1.86 -6.29
CA LEU A 46 3.87 0.85 -5.24
C LEU A 46 5.14 0.03 -5.00
N ARG A 47 5.75 -0.47 -6.07
CA ARG A 47 6.98 -1.26 -6.01
C ARG A 47 8.16 -0.43 -5.46
N LYS A 48 8.28 0.83 -5.87
CA LYS A 48 9.30 1.78 -5.40
C LYS A 48 9.11 2.16 -3.93
N ALA A 49 7.86 2.33 -3.48
CA ALA A 49 7.52 2.63 -2.08
C ALA A 49 7.86 1.47 -1.11
N GLY A 50 8.18 0.29 -1.63
CA GLY A 50 9.14 -0.60 -1.02
C GLY A 50 8.60 -1.98 -0.66
N ARG A 51 9.53 -2.94 -0.62
CA ARG A 51 9.36 -4.30 -0.11
C ARG A 51 8.61 -4.26 1.23
N GLY A 52 7.50 -4.99 1.34
CA GLY A 52 6.63 -5.04 2.52
C GLY A 52 5.17 -4.65 2.26
N LEU A 53 4.88 -3.97 1.14
CA LEU A 53 3.53 -3.82 0.58
C LEU A 53 3.24 -5.06 -0.26
N ARG A 54 2.83 -6.14 0.39
CA ARG A 54 2.32 -7.35 -0.28
C ARG A 54 0.85 -7.55 0.05
#